data_AF-A0A5B9Y5I0-F1
#
_entry.id   AF-A0A5B9Y5I0-F1
#
_cell.length_a   1.000
_cell.length_b   1.000
_cell.length_c   1.000
_cell.angle_alpha   90.00
_cell.angle_beta   90.00
_cell.angle_gamma   90.00
#
_symmetry.space_group_name_H-M   'P 1'
#
loop_
_entity.id
_entity.type
_entity.pdbx_description
1 polymer ?
#
loop_
_entity_poly.entity_id
_entity_poly.type
_entity_poly.pdbx_seq_one_letter_code
_entity_poly.pdbx_strand_id
1 'polypeptide(L)'
;MWISEKTIVTDVLSAFGLFLIVFSPLYFSNLQRRVLNRRLHTRVDGEKMFERLKYDLKLSKITGVDKRRLYRDVDYARTIFKGAMEYNSRELVWYFNELYAKKFIHSVILKKTWLHVWIWIGTILVIMGGSYFDIFHWLFQMNTMDANSGLVSIWVLFLFAVGFTTLNKWLEYKKIKTVVNDEVRQINLAKKEKVWKDYKIIFYGSISVMGVGFFFIFVNIFIG
;
A
#
# COMPACT_ATOMS: atom_id res chain seq x y z
N MET A 1 -38.69 24.50 -6.13
CA MET A 1 -37.49 23.82 -5.57
C MET A 1 -36.30 24.24 -6.42
N TRP A 2 -35.68 25.37 -6.09
CA TRP A 2 -34.47 25.84 -6.76
C TRP A 2 -33.29 25.21 -6.03
N ILE A 3 -32.71 24.17 -6.62
CA ILE A 3 -31.44 23.62 -6.15
C ILE A 3 -30.39 24.67 -6.52
N SER A 4 -29.78 25.32 -5.53
CA SER A 4 -28.71 26.29 -5.75
C SER A 4 -27.48 25.57 -6.31
N GLU A 5 -26.87 26.09 -7.37
CA GLU A 5 -25.65 25.51 -7.99
C GLU A 5 -24.51 25.33 -6.97
N LYS A 6 -24.49 26.16 -5.92
CA LYS A 6 -23.50 26.06 -4.83
C LYS A 6 -23.63 24.75 -4.05
N THR A 7 -24.87 24.28 -3.81
CA THR A 7 -25.14 23.05 -3.05
C THR A 7 -24.71 21.82 -3.84
N ILE A 8 -24.89 21.82 -5.17
CA ILE A 8 -24.44 20.72 -6.03
C ILE A 8 -22.92 20.57 -6.00
N VAL A 9 -22.18 21.69 -6.06
CA VAL A 9 -20.71 21.65 -6.05
C VAL A 9 -20.17 21.13 -4.72
N THR A 10 -20.71 21.58 -3.59
CA THR A 10 -20.24 21.14 -2.27
C THR A 10 -20.60 19.68 -1.97
N ASP A 11 -21.76 19.21 -2.47
CA ASP A 11 -22.18 17.80 -2.37
C ASP A 11 -21.30 16.87 -3.20
N VAL A 12 -20.96 17.27 -4.43
CA VAL A 12 -20.02 16.51 -5.26
C VAL A 12 -18.64 16.45 -4.60
N LEU A 13 -18.18 17.56 -4.01
CA LEU A 13 -16.91 17.61 -3.28
C LEU A 13 -16.91 16.69 -2.05
N SER A 14 -17.97 16.69 -1.23
CA SER A 14 -18.05 15.84 -0.05
C SER A 14 -18.09 14.34 -0.41
N ALA A 15 -18.86 13.97 -1.43
CA ALA A 15 -18.91 12.61 -1.97
C ALA A 15 -17.55 12.17 -2.53
N PHE A 16 -16.89 13.05 -3.30
CA PHE A 16 -15.56 12.78 -3.82
C PHE A 16 -14.51 12.70 -2.70
N GLY A 17 -14.64 13.52 -1.66
CA GLY A 17 -13.79 13.48 -0.47
C GLY A 17 -13.87 12.14 0.26
N LEU A 18 -15.09 11.64 0.48
CA LEU A 18 -15.31 10.32 1.06
C LEU A 18 -14.72 9.21 0.16
N PHE A 19 -14.92 9.30 -1.15
CA PHE A 19 -14.34 8.36 -2.11
C PHE A 19 -12.80 8.32 -2.02
N LEU A 20 -12.15 9.49 -1.94
CA LEU A 20 -10.69 9.59 -1.79
C LEU A 20 -10.22 8.94 -0.47
N ILE A 21 -10.91 9.20 0.64
CA ILE A 21 -10.58 8.62 1.94
C ILE A 21 -10.63 7.08 1.88
N VAL A 22 -11.69 6.51 1.30
CA VAL A 22 -11.88 5.06 1.25
C VAL A 22 -10.94 4.38 0.26
N PHE A 23 -10.82 4.90 -0.97
CA PHE A 23 -10.20 4.16 -2.07
C PHE A 23 -8.77 4.60 -2.43
N SER A 24 -8.33 5.80 -2.02
CA SER A 24 -6.94 6.22 -2.29
C SER A 24 -5.87 5.24 -1.76
N PRO A 25 -6.03 4.56 -0.60
CA PRO A 25 -5.02 3.61 -0.13
C PRO A 25 -4.77 2.45 -1.11
N LEU A 26 -5.78 2.05 -1.90
CA LEU A 26 -5.65 1.01 -2.93
C LEU A 26 -4.82 1.51 -4.12
N TYR A 27 -5.04 2.75 -4.53
CA TYR A 27 -4.24 3.40 -5.57
C TYR A 27 -2.76 3.48 -5.17
N PHE A 28 -2.46 3.96 -3.95
CA PHE A 28 -1.09 4.08 -3.46
C PHE A 28 -0.41 2.72 -3.25
N SER A 29 -1.15 1.69 -2.84
CA SER A 29 -0.64 0.30 -2.80
C SER A 29 -0.17 -0.20 -4.17
N ASN A 30 -0.97 0.06 -5.22
CA ASN A 30 -0.60 -0.26 -6.59
C ASN A 30 0.59 0.56 -7.10
N LEU A 31 0.64 1.86 -6.80
CA LEU A 31 1.76 2.73 -7.13
C LEU A 31 3.06 2.22 -6.48
N GLN A 32 3.02 1.87 -5.20
CA GLN A 32 4.15 1.30 -4.49
C GLN A 32 4.64 0.00 -5.15
N ARG A 33 3.72 -0.89 -5.54
CA ARG A 33 4.08 -2.13 -6.26
C ARG A 33 4.82 -1.83 -7.55
N ARG A 34 4.36 -0.85 -8.34
CA ARG A 34 5.02 -0.43 -9.60
C ARG A 34 6.43 0.12 -9.34
N VAL A 35 6.61 0.93 -8.31
CA VAL A 35 7.93 1.49 -7.97
C VAL A 35 8.88 0.42 -7.45
N LEU A 36 8.43 -0.48 -6.57
CA LEU A 36 9.23 -1.62 -6.11
C LEU A 36 9.65 -2.53 -7.27
N ASN A 37 8.78 -2.74 -8.25
CA ASN A 37 9.10 -3.53 -9.46
C ASN A 37 10.22 -2.89 -10.31
N ARG A 38 10.39 -1.57 -10.27
CA ARG A 38 11.45 -0.86 -11.00
C ARG A 38 12.77 -0.81 -10.23
N ARG A 39 12.74 -0.91 -8.89
CA ARG A 39 13.92 -0.74 -8.03
C ARG A 39 14.58 -2.06 -7.62
N LEU A 40 13.80 -3.10 -7.45
CA LEU A 40 14.25 -4.42 -6.98
C LEU A 40 14.17 -5.45 -8.09
N HIS A 41 15.01 -6.48 -8.00
CA HIS A 41 15.07 -7.53 -9.00
C HIS A 41 13.70 -8.11 -9.38
N THR A 42 13.58 -8.37 -10.67
CA THR A 42 12.44 -9.02 -11.30
C THR A 42 12.78 -10.45 -11.67
N ARG A 43 11.77 -11.19 -12.11
CA ARG A 43 11.97 -12.55 -12.63
C ARG A 43 12.93 -12.57 -13.83
N VAL A 44 12.84 -11.56 -14.69
CA VAL A 44 13.70 -11.41 -15.89
C VAL A 44 15.16 -11.24 -15.50
N ASP A 45 15.46 -10.49 -14.43
CA ASP A 45 16.83 -10.33 -13.95
C ASP A 45 17.38 -11.65 -13.38
N GLY A 46 16.52 -12.44 -12.73
CA GLY A 46 16.86 -13.79 -12.31
C GLY A 46 17.20 -14.68 -13.50
N GLU A 47 16.35 -14.69 -14.53
CA GLU A 47 16.61 -15.47 -15.75
C GLU A 47 17.97 -15.14 -16.37
N LYS A 48 18.33 -13.86 -16.47
CA LYS A 48 19.67 -13.42 -16.93
C LYS A 48 20.81 -13.89 -16.02
N MET A 49 20.62 -13.80 -14.70
CA MET A 49 21.62 -14.26 -13.72
C MET A 49 21.84 -15.77 -13.82
N PHE A 50 20.77 -16.55 -13.90
CA PHE A 50 20.85 -18.00 -14.04
C PHE A 50 21.39 -18.43 -15.41
N GLU A 51 21.16 -17.65 -16.46
CA GLU A 51 21.85 -17.85 -17.74
C GLU A 51 23.36 -17.62 -17.64
N ARG A 52 23.79 -16.55 -16.96
CA ARG A 52 25.22 -16.27 -16.73
C ARG A 52 25.89 -17.42 -15.94
N LEU A 53 25.25 -17.89 -14.87
CA LEU A 53 25.73 -19.02 -14.08
C LEU A 53 25.83 -20.31 -14.90
N LYS A 54 24.89 -20.53 -15.83
CA LYS A 54 24.93 -21.65 -16.78
C LYS A 54 26.14 -21.56 -17.71
N TYR A 55 26.44 -20.37 -18.24
CA TYR A 55 27.63 -20.13 -19.06
C TYR A 55 28.93 -20.33 -18.29
N ASP A 56 29.01 -19.85 -17.04
CA ASP A 56 30.19 -20.01 -16.18
C ASP A 56 30.49 -21.50 -15.91
N LEU A 57 29.46 -22.34 -15.79
CA LEU A 57 29.60 -23.80 -15.68
C LEU A 57 29.87 -24.51 -17.01
N LYS A 58 29.96 -23.78 -18.13
CA LYS A 58 30.09 -24.32 -19.49
C LYS A 58 28.97 -25.32 -19.85
N LEU A 59 27.77 -25.13 -19.31
CA LEU A 59 26.62 -26.01 -19.56
C LEU A 59 25.82 -25.51 -20.78
N SER A 60 25.58 -26.39 -21.75
CA SER A 60 24.75 -26.07 -22.92
C SER A 60 23.25 -26.04 -22.58
N LYS A 61 22.80 -26.91 -21.65
CA LYS A 61 21.40 -27.00 -21.24
C LYS A 61 21.27 -27.53 -19.82
N ILE A 62 20.31 -26.97 -19.07
CA ILE A 62 19.90 -27.50 -17.76
C ILE A 62 18.65 -28.34 -17.99
N THR A 63 18.76 -29.66 -17.79
CA THR A 63 17.66 -30.62 -17.92
C THR A 63 17.31 -31.21 -16.55
N GLY A 64 16.06 -31.68 -16.38
CA GLY A 64 15.62 -32.30 -15.11
C GLY A 64 15.47 -31.36 -13.91
N VAL A 65 15.50 -30.04 -14.12
CA VAL A 65 15.38 -29.02 -13.05
C VAL A 65 14.00 -28.39 -13.01
N ASP A 66 13.44 -28.27 -11.82
CA ASP A 66 12.23 -27.48 -11.59
C ASP A 66 12.56 -25.99 -11.62
N LYS A 67 12.27 -25.36 -12.77
CA LYS A 67 12.45 -23.92 -12.98
C LYS A 67 11.68 -23.08 -11.96
N ARG A 68 10.49 -23.50 -11.50
CA ARG A 68 9.71 -22.70 -10.55
C ARG A 68 10.40 -22.64 -9.18
N ARG A 69 10.96 -23.76 -8.74
CA ARG A 69 11.72 -23.85 -7.50
C ARG A 69 13.05 -23.12 -7.61
N LEU A 70 13.72 -23.19 -8.76
CA LEU A 70 14.99 -22.50 -9.02
C LEU A 70 14.94 -20.99 -8.75
N TYR A 71 13.86 -20.31 -9.14
CA TYR A 71 13.72 -18.85 -8.91
C TYR A 71 13.16 -18.49 -7.52
N ARG A 72 12.88 -19.46 -6.66
CA ARG A 72 12.22 -19.22 -5.36
C ARG A 72 13.00 -19.72 -4.16
N ASP A 73 13.82 -20.74 -4.34
CA ASP A 73 14.53 -21.45 -3.28
C ASP A 73 16.04 -21.27 -3.46
N VAL A 74 16.66 -20.57 -2.50
CA VAL A 74 18.10 -20.28 -2.49
C VAL A 74 18.89 -21.58 -2.49
N ASP A 75 18.54 -22.51 -1.60
CA ASP A 75 19.34 -23.72 -1.36
C ASP A 75 19.21 -24.70 -2.52
N TYR A 76 18.03 -24.77 -3.13
CA TYR A 76 17.87 -25.49 -4.40
C TYR A 76 18.73 -24.90 -5.52
N ALA A 77 18.76 -23.57 -5.67
CA ALA A 77 19.64 -22.90 -6.61
C ALA A 77 21.13 -23.13 -6.29
N ARG A 78 21.53 -23.09 -5.01
CA ARG A 78 22.90 -23.39 -4.57
C ARG A 78 23.33 -24.80 -4.94
N THR A 79 22.41 -25.76 -4.82
CA THR A 79 22.69 -27.18 -5.10
C THR A 79 22.96 -27.40 -6.59
N ILE A 80 22.17 -26.77 -7.46
CA ILE A 80 22.31 -26.90 -8.93
C ILE A 80 23.57 -26.20 -9.43
N PHE A 81 23.88 -25.02 -8.89
CA PHE A 81 25.01 -24.21 -9.37
C PHE A 81 26.25 -24.29 -8.48
N LYS A 82 26.40 -25.36 -7.68
CA LYS A 82 27.45 -25.48 -6.66
C LYS A 82 28.86 -25.10 -7.16
N GLY A 83 29.22 -25.50 -8.38
CA GLY A 83 30.52 -25.17 -8.99
C GLY A 83 30.71 -23.70 -9.39
N ALA A 84 29.65 -22.96 -9.71
CA ALA A 84 29.72 -21.51 -10.04
C ALA A 84 29.49 -20.61 -8.82
N MET A 85 29.03 -21.18 -7.71
CA MET A 85 28.72 -20.45 -6.47
C MET A 85 29.96 -19.96 -5.74
N GLU A 86 31.13 -20.54 -6.00
CA GLU A 86 32.39 -20.13 -5.37
C GLU A 86 32.72 -18.66 -5.65
N TYR A 87 32.38 -18.17 -6.86
CA TYR A 87 32.59 -16.78 -7.26
C TYR A 87 31.32 -15.91 -7.23
N ASN A 88 30.14 -16.50 -7.48
CA ASN A 88 28.89 -15.75 -7.67
C ASN A 88 27.87 -15.87 -6.51
N SER A 89 28.20 -16.57 -5.41
CA SER A 89 27.28 -16.80 -4.29
C SER A 89 26.66 -15.53 -3.72
N ARG A 90 27.42 -14.43 -3.68
CA ARG A 90 26.95 -13.14 -3.18
C ARG A 90 25.84 -12.54 -4.03
N GLU A 91 25.99 -12.53 -5.36
CA GLU A 91 24.97 -12.00 -6.28
C GLU A 91 23.67 -12.80 -6.18
N LEU A 92 23.77 -14.13 -6.08
CA LEU A 92 22.60 -15.00 -5.92
C LEU A 92 21.86 -14.71 -4.61
N VAL A 93 22.58 -14.62 -3.49
CA VAL A 93 21.98 -14.29 -2.18
C VAL A 93 21.30 -12.93 -2.22
N TRP A 94 21.92 -11.93 -2.85
CA TRP A 94 21.32 -10.61 -3.03
C TRP A 94 20.01 -10.66 -3.82
N TYR A 95 19.97 -11.42 -4.91
CA TYR A 95 18.76 -11.60 -5.71
C TYR A 95 17.60 -12.15 -4.89
N PHE A 96 17.82 -13.23 -4.14
CA PHE A 96 16.76 -13.85 -3.34
C PHE A 96 16.30 -12.97 -2.18
N ASN A 97 17.23 -12.27 -1.53
CA ASN A 97 16.89 -11.30 -0.49
C ASN A 97 16.07 -10.12 -1.05
N GLU A 98 16.41 -9.61 -2.24
CA GLU A 98 15.62 -8.59 -2.94
C GLU A 98 14.21 -9.08 -3.27
N LEU A 99 14.06 -10.32 -3.75
CA LEU A 99 12.75 -10.91 -4.01
C LEU A 99 11.93 -11.10 -2.73
N TYR A 100 12.54 -11.55 -1.65
CA TYR A 100 11.89 -11.72 -0.35
C TYR A 100 11.39 -10.37 0.17
N ALA A 101 12.27 -9.36 0.21
CA ALA A 101 11.95 -8.00 0.64
C ALA A 101 10.78 -7.41 -0.15
N LYS A 102 10.81 -7.58 -1.48
CA LYS A 102 9.75 -7.11 -2.37
C LYS A 102 8.40 -7.75 -2.06
N LYS A 103 8.36 -9.08 -1.89
CA LYS A 103 7.12 -9.80 -1.54
C LYS A 103 6.62 -9.39 -0.16
N PHE A 104 7.51 -9.26 0.81
CA PHE A 104 7.18 -8.87 2.16
C PHE A 104 6.57 -7.47 2.20
N ILE A 105 7.28 -6.46 1.68
CA ILE A 105 6.83 -5.06 1.65
C ILE A 105 5.47 -4.98 0.96
N HIS A 106 5.33 -5.63 -0.21
CA HIS A 106 4.06 -5.65 -0.92
C HIS A 106 2.93 -6.29 -0.10
N SER A 107 3.17 -7.43 0.55
CA SER A 107 2.16 -8.10 1.36
C SER A 107 1.74 -7.27 2.57
N VAL A 108 2.68 -6.61 3.25
CA VAL A 108 2.38 -5.77 4.41
C VAL A 108 1.51 -4.58 3.99
N ILE A 109 1.90 -3.87 2.94
CA ILE A 109 1.14 -2.71 2.44
C ILE A 109 -0.24 -3.14 2.00
N LEU A 110 -0.36 -4.23 1.24
CA LEU A 110 -1.66 -4.71 0.76
C LEU A 110 -2.60 -5.07 1.92
N LYS A 111 -2.11 -5.81 2.93
CA LYS A 111 -2.90 -6.15 4.13
C LYS A 111 -3.34 -4.90 4.88
N LYS A 112 -2.46 -3.92 5.03
CA LYS A 112 -2.72 -2.66 5.73
C LYS A 112 -3.70 -1.76 4.97
N THR A 113 -3.57 -1.70 3.65
CA THR A 113 -4.51 -1.02 2.75
C THR A 113 -5.91 -1.64 2.84
N TRP A 114 -6.03 -2.97 2.78
CA TRP A 114 -7.34 -3.62 2.94
C TRP A 114 -7.96 -3.36 4.30
N LEU A 115 -7.17 -3.41 5.38
CA LEU A 115 -7.67 -3.08 6.70
C LEU A 115 -8.20 -1.63 6.76
N HIS A 116 -7.53 -0.68 6.10
CA HIS A 116 -8.01 0.70 6.00
C HIS A 116 -9.38 0.76 5.31
N VAL A 117 -9.53 0.09 4.17
CA VAL A 117 -10.81 0.03 3.43
C VAL A 117 -11.91 -0.58 4.31
N TRP A 118 -11.61 -1.68 5.01
CA TRP A 118 -12.57 -2.34 5.89
C TRP A 118 -12.98 -1.50 7.10
N ILE A 119 -12.06 -0.70 7.68
CA ILE A 119 -12.41 0.25 8.73
C ILE A 119 -13.50 1.20 8.24
N TRP A 120 -13.32 1.82 7.07
CA TRP A 120 -14.29 2.76 6.53
C TRP A 120 -15.60 2.12 6.08
N ILE A 121 -15.55 0.96 5.42
CA ILE A 121 -16.77 0.22 5.06
C ILE A 121 -17.55 -0.13 6.33
N GLY A 122 -16.88 -0.62 7.37
CA GLY A 122 -17.50 -0.92 8.66
C GLY A 122 -18.13 0.32 9.30
N THR A 123 -17.43 1.45 9.31
CA THR A 123 -17.97 2.73 9.82
C THR A 123 -19.22 3.15 9.05
N ILE A 124 -19.19 3.11 7.72
CA ILE A 124 -20.34 3.45 6.87
C ILE A 124 -21.54 2.54 7.18
N LEU A 125 -21.33 1.23 7.28
CA LEU A 125 -22.39 0.27 7.59
C LEU A 125 -23.01 0.48 8.98
N VAL A 126 -22.19 0.78 10.00
CA VAL A 126 -22.67 1.10 11.34
C VAL A 126 -23.54 2.35 11.33
N ILE A 127 -23.13 3.39 10.61
CA ILE A 127 -23.94 4.61 10.45
C ILE A 127 -25.25 4.28 9.74
N MET A 128 -25.21 3.58 8.60
CA MET A 128 -26.41 3.23 7.84
C MET A 128 -27.41 2.40 8.64
N GLY A 129 -26.93 1.44 9.44
CA GLY A 129 -27.77 0.58 10.27
C GLY A 129 -28.30 1.24 11.54
N GLY A 130 -27.57 2.20 12.11
CA GLY A 130 -27.97 2.91 13.33
C GLY A 130 -28.92 4.08 13.09
N SER A 131 -28.85 4.73 11.92
CA SER A 131 -29.56 5.99 11.66
C SER A 131 -30.28 6.01 10.30
N TYR A 132 -30.75 4.86 9.81
CA TYR A 132 -31.62 4.75 8.61
C TYR A 132 -31.19 5.61 7.40
N PHE A 133 -29.90 5.57 7.01
CA PHE A 133 -29.32 6.37 5.91
C PHE A 133 -29.07 7.87 6.16
N ASP A 134 -29.07 8.34 7.42
CA ASP A 134 -28.64 9.71 7.76
C ASP A 134 -27.21 10.03 7.33
N ILE A 135 -26.41 9.07 6.86
CA ILE A 135 -25.10 9.34 6.27
C ILE A 135 -25.18 10.27 5.05
N PHE A 136 -26.21 10.16 4.21
CA PHE A 136 -26.37 11.05 3.06
C PHE A 136 -26.85 12.42 3.50
N HIS A 137 -27.73 12.48 4.50
CA HIS A 137 -28.15 13.73 5.11
C HIS A 137 -26.97 14.43 5.81
N TRP A 138 -26.10 13.65 6.45
CA TRP A 138 -24.85 14.11 7.04
C TRP A 138 -23.85 14.55 5.97
N LEU A 139 -23.75 13.89 4.82
CA LEU A 139 -22.77 14.23 3.79
C LEU A 139 -23.14 15.49 2.98
N PHE A 140 -24.45 15.75 2.81
CA PHE A 140 -24.97 16.75 1.88
C PHE A 140 -25.68 17.94 2.55
N GLN A 141 -26.07 17.83 3.82
CA GLN A 141 -26.82 18.89 4.52
C GLN A 141 -26.24 19.17 5.91
N MET A 142 -24.92 19.34 5.99
CA MET A 142 -24.17 19.57 7.24
C MET A 142 -24.54 20.86 7.97
N ASN A 143 -25.13 21.82 7.27
CA ASN A 143 -25.28 23.20 7.77
C ASN A 143 -26.60 23.39 8.53
N THR A 144 -27.48 22.39 8.47
CA THR A 144 -28.77 22.35 9.19
C THR A 144 -28.69 21.58 10.50
N MET A 145 -27.47 21.26 10.97
CA MET A 145 -27.22 20.39 12.11
C MET A 145 -27.52 21.08 13.45
N ASP A 146 -28.38 20.45 14.25
CA ASP A 146 -28.65 20.83 15.65
C ASP A 146 -28.12 19.75 16.61
N ALA A 147 -27.74 20.13 17.84
CA ALA A 147 -27.09 19.27 18.83
C ALA A 147 -27.96 18.07 19.27
N ASN A 148 -29.27 18.15 19.05
CA ASN A 148 -30.23 17.09 19.35
C ASN A 148 -30.39 16.05 18.23
N SER A 149 -29.76 16.23 17.07
CA SER A 149 -29.81 15.27 15.96
C SER A 149 -28.74 14.18 16.13
N GLY A 150 -29.06 12.93 15.72
CA GLY A 150 -28.13 11.79 15.75
C GLY A 150 -26.82 12.00 14.95
N LEU A 151 -26.67 13.13 14.27
CA LEU A 151 -25.54 13.53 13.43
C LEU A 151 -24.25 13.79 14.23
N VAL A 152 -24.33 14.17 15.51
CA VAL A 152 -23.14 14.29 16.39
C VAL A 152 -22.47 12.93 16.59
N SER A 153 -23.25 11.85 16.64
CA SER A 153 -22.72 10.48 16.76
C SER A 153 -21.94 10.03 15.53
N ILE A 154 -22.31 10.51 14.34
CA ILE A 154 -21.61 10.23 13.08
C ILE A 154 -20.21 10.83 13.08
N TRP A 155 -20.06 12.06 13.60
CA TRP A 155 -18.75 12.70 13.76
C TRP A 155 -17.84 11.93 14.71
N VAL A 156 -18.38 11.45 15.84
CA VAL A 156 -17.63 10.61 16.78
C VAL A 156 -17.16 9.32 16.10
N LEU A 157 -18.01 8.64 15.34
CA LEU A 157 -17.65 7.44 14.59
C LEU A 157 -16.58 7.73 13.51
N PHE A 158 -16.67 8.88 12.82
CA PHE A 158 -15.66 9.32 11.86
C PHE A 158 -14.31 9.58 12.53
N LEU A 159 -14.28 10.23 13.69
CA LEU A 159 -13.05 10.46 14.46
C LEU A 159 -12.42 9.15 14.91
N PHE A 160 -13.22 8.17 15.35
CA PHE A 160 -12.71 6.83 15.64
C PHE A 160 -12.12 6.14 14.40
N ALA A 161 -12.81 6.22 13.25
CA ALA A 161 -12.30 5.69 11.98
C ALA A 161 -10.96 6.33 11.59
N VAL A 162 -10.81 7.65 11.76
CA VAL A 162 -9.55 8.38 11.56
C VAL A 162 -8.47 7.91 12.54
N GLY A 163 -8.80 7.72 13.81
CA GLY A 163 -7.87 7.20 14.82
C GLY A 163 -7.34 5.81 14.44
N PHE A 164 -8.23 4.88 14.08
CA PHE A 164 -7.86 3.53 13.67
C PHE A 164 -7.05 3.51 12.37
N THR A 165 -7.40 4.34 11.40
CA THR A 165 -6.65 4.42 10.13
C THR A 165 -5.26 5.03 10.32
N THR A 166 -5.13 6.03 11.20
CA THR A 166 -3.84 6.62 11.60
C THR A 166 -2.95 5.59 12.28
N LEU A 167 -3.48 4.87 13.27
CA LEU A 167 -2.77 3.78 13.95
C LEU A 167 -2.35 2.70 12.95
N ASN A 168 -3.23 2.33 12.03
CA ASN A 168 -2.94 1.35 10.99
C ASN A 168 -1.78 1.79 10.09
N LYS A 169 -1.75 3.07 9.68
CA LYS A 169 -0.65 3.65 8.88
C LYS A 169 0.65 3.74 9.66
N TRP A 170 0.60 4.07 10.95
CA TRP A 170 1.78 4.05 11.81
C TRP A 170 2.38 2.63 11.93
N LEU A 171 1.53 1.60 12.09
CA LEU A 171 1.96 0.20 12.11
C LEU A 171 2.56 -0.26 10.78
N GLU A 172 2.01 0.20 9.64
CA GLU A 172 2.58 -0.02 8.31
C GLU A 172 4.00 0.53 8.23
N TYR A 173 4.18 1.80 8.62
CA TYR A 173 5.48 2.47 8.62
C TYR A 173 6.51 1.75 9.50
N LYS A 174 6.14 1.39 10.73
CA LYS A 174 7.03 0.70 11.66
C LYS A 174 7.47 -0.66 11.10
N LYS A 175 6.53 -1.47 10.60
CA LYS A 175 6.85 -2.79 10.02
C LYS A 175 7.78 -2.69 8.81
N ILE A 176 7.53 -1.73 7.92
CA ILE A 176 8.34 -1.57 6.70
C ILE A 176 9.72 -1.01 7.05
N LYS A 177 9.82 -0.07 8.00
CA LYS A 177 11.10 0.44 8.50
C LYS A 177 11.97 -0.68 9.04
N THR A 178 11.42 -1.55 9.90
CA THR A 178 12.15 -2.69 10.46
C THR A 178 12.66 -3.63 9.37
N VAL A 179 11.82 -4.01 8.40
CA VAL A 179 12.26 -4.93 7.34
C VAL A 179 13.32 -4.32 6.44
N VAL A 180 13.13 -3.06 6.01
CA VAL A 180 14.11 -2.37 5.17
C VAL A 180 15.44 -2.18 5.93
N ASN A 181 15.39 -1.91 7.23
CA ASN A 181 16.61 -1.67 8.01
C ASN A 181 17.34 -2.93 8.46
N ASP A 182 16.61 -3.94 8.93
CA ASP A 182 17.17 -5.05 9.71
C ASP A 182 17.17 -6.37 8.91
N GLU A 183 16.07 -6.71 8.25
CA GLU A 183 15.93 -7.98 7.49
C GLU A 183 16.57 -7.89 6.10
N VAL A 184 16.62 -6.68 5.53
CA VAL A 184 17.16 -6.38 4.20
C VAL A 184 18.67 -6.10 4.21
N ARG A 185 19.37 -6.31 5.34
CA ARG A 185 20.82 -5.99 5.49
C ARG A 185 21.74 -6.62 4.44
N GLN A 186 21.32 -7.68 3.78
CA GLN A 186 22.06 -8.31 2.69
C GLN A 186 21.72 -7.78 1.30
N ILE A 187 20.93 -6.71 1.14
CA ILE A 187 20.76 -6.02 -0.16
C ILE A 187 21.85 -4.94 -0.29
N ASN A 188 22.23 -4.60 -1.53
CA ASN A 188 23.09 -3.46 -1.80
C ASN A 188 22.55 -2.18 -1.11
N LEU A 189 23.38 -1.55 -0.27
CA LEU A 189 23.07 -0.35 0.51
C LEU A 189 22.46 0.77 -0.35
N ALA A 190 22.99 1.00 -1.55
CA ALA A 190 22.50 2.05 -2.45
C ALA A 190 21.08 1.79 -2.96
N LYS A 191 20.69 0.51 -3.13
CA LYS A 191 19.32 0.16 -3.50
C LYS A 191 18.36 0.28 -2.31
N LYS A 192 18.81 -0.12 -1.12
CA LYS A 192 18.05 0.00 0.13
C LYS A 192 17.64 1.44 0.42
N GLU A 193 18.57 2.39 0.30
CA GLU A 193 18.28 3.82 0.50
C GLU A 193 17.24 4.34 -0.51
N LYS A 194 17.37 3.96 -1.78
CA LYS A 194 16.40 4.34 -2.83
C LYS A 194 15.01 3.78 -2.55
N VAL A 195 14.90 2.50 -2.17
CA VAL A 195 13.63 1.86 -1.82
C VAL A 195 12.98 2.56 -0.62
N TRP A 196 13.77 2.89 0.41
CA TRP A 196 13.27 3.62 1.58
C TRP A 196 12.80 5.03 1.25
N LYS A 197 13.57 5.77 0.43
CA LYS A 197 13.20 7.12 -0.03
C LYS A 197 11.89 7.09 -0.81
N ASP A 198 11.78 6.21 -1.79
CA ASP A 198 10.58 6.08 -2.63
C ASP A 198 9.36 5.66 -1.79
N TYR A 199 9.53 4.74 -0.84
CA TYR A 199 8.47 4.37 0.10
C TYR A 199 7.98 5.58 0.91
N LYS A 200 8.88 6.39 1.49
CA LYS A 200 8.48 7.59 2.26
C LYS A 200 7.66 8.56 1.41
N ILE A 201 8.09 8.82 0.17
CA ILE A 201 7.38 9.73 -0.74
C ILE A 201 5.95 9.25 -0.97
N ILE A 202 5.76 7.97 -1.29
CA ILE A 202 4.45 7.39 -1.55
C ILE A 202 3.61 7.33 -0.26
N PHE A 203 4.22 7.02 0.87
CA PHE A 203 3.57 6.98 2.18
C PHE A 203 3.00 8.35 2.56
N TYR A 204 3.80 9.40 2.49
CA TYR A 204 3.33 10.76 2.79
C TYR A 204 2.33 11.25 1.74
N GLY A 205 2.53 10.94 0.45
CA GLY A 205 1.54 11.23 -0.59
C GLY A 205 0.17 10.60 -0.32
N SER A 206 0.15 9.36 0.19
CA SER A 206 -1.10 8.69 0.59
C SER A 206 -1.80 9.40 1.75
N ILE A 207 -1.04 9.92 2.72
CA ILE A 207 -1.61 10.69 3.85
C ILE A 207 -2.14 12.03 3.35
N SER A 208 -1.41 12.72 2.48
CA SER A 208 -1.83 14.00 1.93
C SER A 208 -3.15 13.91 1.16
N VAL A 209 -3.35 12.86 0.36
CA VAL A 209 -4.63 12.65 -0.35
C VAL A 209 -5.78 12.39 0.61
N MET A 210 -5.55 11.68 1.72
CA MET A 210 -6.55 11.53 2.77
C MET A 210 -6.91 12.90 3.38
N GLY A 211 -5.90 13.74 3.64
CA GLY A 211 -6.11 15.12 4.12
C GLY A 211 -6.92 15.98 3.14
N VAL A 212 -6.68 15.86 1.84
CA VAL A 212 -7.49 16.51 0.79
C VAL A 212 -8.94 16.01 0.82
N GLY A 213 -9.13 14.69 0.98
CA GLY A 213 -10.48 14.12 1.11
C GLY A 213 -11.25 14.69 2.30
N PHE A 214 -10.59 14.83 3.45
CA PHE A 214 -11.18 15.52 4.61
C PHE A 214 -11.48 16.98 4.32
N PHE A 215 -10.55 17.71 3.70
CA PHE A 215 -10.75 19.10 3.34
C PHE A 215 -12.00 19.29 2.48
N PHE A 216 -12.24 18.42 1.49
CA PHE A 216 -13.45 18.49 0.66
C PHE A 216 -14.74 18.26 1.44
N ILE A 217 -14.74 17.36 2.44
CA ILE A 217 -15.88 17.17 3.34
C ILE A 217 -16.07 18.43 4.20
N PHE A 218 -15.00 18.98 4.77
CA PHE A 218 -15.06 20.19 5.61
C PHE A 218 -15.56 21.41 4.84
N VAL A 219 -15.20 21.58 3.57
CA VAL A 219 -15.70 22.68 2.73
C VAL A 219 -17.23 22.68 2.66
N ASN A 220 -17.88 21.51 2.65
CA ASN A 220 -19.34 21.43 2.65
C ASN A 220 -19.97 21.96 3.95
N ILE A 221 -19.25 21.89 5.08
CA ILE A 221 -19.70 22.40 6.40
C ILE A 221 -19.67 23.94 6.46
N PHE A 222 -18.73 24.56 5.76
CA PHE A 222 -18.51 26.01 5.88
C PHE A 222 -19.17 26.82 4.76
N ILE A 223 -19.45 26.19 3.61
CA ILE A 223 -19.92 26.89 2.40
C ILE A 223 -21.35 26.51 2.00
N GLY A 224 -21.83 25.32 2.39
CA GLY A 224 -23.18 24.88 2.05
C GLY A 224 -24.28 25.49 2.91
#